data_AF-A0A940U302-F1
#
_entry.id   AF-A0A940U302-F1
#
_cell.length_a   1.000
_cell.length_b   1.000
_cell.length_c   1.000
_cell.angle_alpha   90.00
_cell.angle_beta   90.00
_cell.angle_gamma   90.00
#
_symmetry.space_group_name_H-M   'P 1'
#
loop_
_entity.id
_entity.type
_entity.pdbx_description
1 polymer ?
#
loop_
_entity_poly.entity_id
_entity_poly.type
_entity_poly.pdbx_seq_one_letter_code
_entity_poly.pdbx_strand_id
1 'polypeptide(L)'
;MISSKFVTAVTFLYLFSTVLYFSYLSFRSKKLGNFAFISTWVALALHTVAILSRWIESYRLGFGHAPLSNMYESLVFFSWCITFI
;
A
#
# COMPACT_ATOMS: atom_id res chain seq x y z
N MET A 1 10.69 -13.96 -3.03
CA MET A 1 9.31 -14.55 -2.87
C MET A 1 8.50 -13.96 -1.71
N ILE A 2 9.13 -13.34 -0.70
CA ILE A 2 8.42 -12.70 0.43
C ILE A 2 7.82 -11.35 0.02
N SER A 3 8.54 -10.59 -0.83
CA SER A 3 8.11 -9.30 -1.39
C SER A 3 6.76 -9.33 -2.09
N SER A 4 6.49 -10.36 -2.91
CA SER A 4 5.21 -10.46 -3.63
C SER A 4 4.02 -10.62 -2.68
N LYS A 5 4.20 -11.32 -1.55
CA LYS A 5 3.14 -11.47 -0.53
C LYS A 5 2.78 -10.14 0.12
N PHE A 6 3.76 -9.28 0.39
CA PHE A 6 3.52 -7.96 0.95
C PHE A 6 2.72 -7.07 0.00
N VAL A 7 3.08 -7.03 -1.29
CA VAL A 7 2.34 -6.23 -2.28
C VAL A 7 0.90 -6.72 -2.42
N THR A 8 0.67 -8.05 -2.48
CA THR A 8 -0.68 -8.61 -2.51
C THR A 8 -1.49 -8.23 -1.27
N ALA A 9 -0.91 -8.33 -0.07
CA ALA A 9 -1.58 -7.94 1.17
C ALA A 9 -1.97 -6.46 1.17
N VAL A 10 -1.07 -5.58 0.71
CA VAL A 10 -1.32 -4.14 0.58
C VAL A 10 -2.47 -3.86 -0.39
N THR A 11 -2.54 -4.56 -1.53
CA THR A 11 -3.65 -4.41 -2.49
C THR A 11 -5.00 -4.71 -1.85
N PHE A 12 -5.10 -5.81 -1.11
CA PHE A 12 -6.35 -6.17 -0.41
C PHE A 12 -6.68 -5.22 0.74
N LEU A 13 -5.68 -4.67 1.44
CA LEU A 13 -5.90 -3.67 2.48
C LEU A 13 -6.39 -2.33 1.94
N TYR A 14 -5.87 -1.90 0.78
CA TYR A 14 -6.40 -0.72 0.10
C TYR A 14 -7.81 -0.96 -0.42
N LEU A 15 -8.10 -2.14 -0.97
CA LEU A 15 -9.47 -2.50 -1.36
C LEU A 15 -10.43 -2.45 -0.16
N PHE A 16 -10.03 -3.01 0.98
CA PHE A 16 -10.80 -2.95 2.22
C PHE A 16 -11.02 -1.51 2.69
N SER A 17 -9.97 -0.68 2.67
CA SER A 17 -10.07 0.73 3.05
C SER A 17 -11.02 1.51 2.14
N THR A 18 -11.01 1.24 0.83
CA THR A 18 -11.96 1.81 -0.13
C THR A 18 -13.40 1.42 0.20
N VAL A 19 -13.67 0.16 0.52
CA VAL A 19 -15.01 -0.31 0.93
C VAL A 19 -15.48 0.41 2.21
N LEU A 20 -14.58 0.64 3.17
CA LEU A 20 -14.89 1.40 4.38
C LEU A 20 -15.23 2.87 4.07
N TYR A 21 -14.47 3.52 3.18
CA TYR A 21 -14.77 4.89 2.76
C TYR A 21 -16.10 4.99 2.00
N PHE A 22 -16.43 4.04 1.13
CA PHE A 22 -17.74 3.99 0.49
C PHE A 22 -18.87 3.78 1.49
N SER A 23 -18.68 2.89 2.46
CA SER A 23 -19.64 2.68 3.55
C SER A 23 -19.82 3.97 4.37
N TYR A 24 -18.73 4.68 4.66
CA TYR A 24 -18.79 5.98 5.31
C TYR A 24 -19.58 7.00 4.48
N LEU A 25 -19.41 7.04 3.16
CA LEU A 25 -20.15 7.94 2.27
C LEU A 25 -21.66 7.66 2.31
N SER A 26 -22.06 6.38 2.32
CA SER A 26 -23.48 5.95 2.36
C SER A 26 -24.14 6.24 3.72
N PHE A 27 -23.47 5.92 4.83
CA PHE A 27 -24.07 6.03 6.17
C PHE A 27 -23.77 7.36 6.87
N ARG A 28 -22.81 8.16 6.36
CA ARG A 28 -22.32 9.43 6.95
C ARG A 28 -21.90 9.30 8.43
N SER A 29 -21.51 8.09 8.85
CA SER A 29 -21.19 7.78 10.26
C SER A 29 -19.75 8.12 10.60
N LYS A 30 -19.56 9.01 11.59
CA LYS A 30 -18.22 9.41 12.06
C LYS A 30 -17.35 8.22 12.51
N LYS A 31 -17.96 7.15 13.05
CA LYS A 31 -17.24 5.92 13.45
C LYS A 31 -16.64 5.18 12.26
N LEU A 32 -17.40 5.04 11.17
CA LEU A 32 -16.93 4.41 9.94
C LEU A 32 -15.81 5.23 9.29
N GLY A 33 -15.93 6.56 9.29
CA GLY A 33 -14.88 7.45 8.78
C GLY A 33 -13.56 7.29 9.54
N ASN A 34 -13.61 7.26 10.88
CA ASN A 34 -12.41 7.04 11.70
C ASN A 34 -11.79 5.65 11.44
N PHE A 35 -12.61 4.61 11.29
CA PHE A 35 -12.11 3.26 11.02
C PHE A 35 -11.45 3.16 9.63
N ALA A 36 -12.05 3.79 8.61
CA ALA A 36 -11.47 3.90 7.27
C ALA A 36 -10.11 4.62 7.29
N PHE A 37 -10.01 5.72 8.05
CA PHE A 37 -8.78 6.48 8.22
C PHE A 37 -7.67 5.63 8.86
N ILE A 38 -7.95 4.98 9.99
CA ILE A 38 -6.97 4.12 10.68
C ILE A 38 -6.54 2.96 9.78
N SER A 39 -7.49 2.32 9.09
CA SER A 39 -7.21 1.23 8.14
C SER A 39 -6.25 1.68 7.03
N THR A 40 -6.48 2.86 6.47
CA THR A 40 -5.64 3.43 5.40
C THR A 40 -4.21 3.69 5.88
N TRP A 41 -4.04 4.23 7.09
CA TRP A 41 -2.71 4.44 7.67
C TRP A 41 -1.96 3.14 7.94
N VAL A 42 -2.65 2.11 8.43
CA VAL A 42 -2.06 0.77 8.61
C VAL A 42 -1.66 0.16 7.27
N ALA A 43 -2.51 0.28 6.25
CA ALA A 43 -2.22 -0.18 4.90
C ALA A 43 -0.99 0.53 4.30
N LEU A 44 -0.90 1.85 4.50
CA LEU A 44 0.23 2.67 4.07
C LEU A 44 1.54 2.29 4.78
N ALA A 45 1.49 2.01 6.09
CA ALA A 45 2.66 1.55 6.83
C ALA A 45 3.16 0.19 6.29
N LEU A 46 2.25 -0.75 6.06
CA LEU A 46 2.58 -2.05 5.45
C LEU A 46 3.11 -1.89 4.02
N HIS A 47 2.58 -0.95 3.25
CA HIS A 47 3.07 -0.65 1.92
C HIS A 47 4.51 -0.09 1.93
N THR A 48 4.82 0.75 2.91
CA THR A 48 6.19 1.25 3.13
C THR A 48 7.15 0.08 3.41
N VAL A 49 6.76 -0.87 4.26
CA VAL A 49 7.53 -2.09 4.51
C VAL A 49 7.69 -2.93 3.23
N ALA A 50 6.65 -3.03 2.40
CA ALA A 50 6.71 -3.73 1.12
C ALA A 50 7.77 -3.12 0.19
N ILE A 51 7.77 -1.79 0.02
CA ILE A 51 8.74 -1.04 -0.81
C ILE A 51 10.16 -1.24 -0.29
N LEU A 52 10.38 -1.10 1.03
CA LEU A 52 11.70 -1.30 1.64
C LEU A 52 12.19 -2.74 1.48
N SER A 53 11.31 -3.73 1.67
CA SER A 53 11.67 -5.14 1.48
C SER A 53 12.07 -5.43 0.04
N ARG A 54 11.38 -4.80 -0.94
CA ARG A 54 11.73 -4.89 -2.37
C ARG A 54 13.07 -4.28 -2.67
N TRP A 55 13.35 -3.11 -2.11
CA TRP A 55 14.63 -2.45 -2.28
C TRP A 55 15.76 -3.33 -1.77
N ILE A 56 15.64 -3.89 -0.56
CA ILE A 56 16.65 -4.79 0.00
C ILE A 56 16.80 -6.06 -0.85
N GLU A 57 15.70 -6.66 -1.34
CA GLU A 57 15.75 -7.84 -2.21
C GLU A 57 16.46 -7.55 -3.55
N SER A 58 16.26 -6.36 -4.12
CA SER A 58 16.98 -5.90 -5.34
C SER A 58 18.50 -5.90 -5.15
N TYR A 59 18.98 -5.45 -3.98
CA TYR A 59 20.41 -5.47 -3.67
C TYR A 59 20.93 -6.89 -3.44
N ARG A 60 20.14 -7.75 -2.78
CA ARG A 60 20.50 -9.16 -2.56
C ARG A 60 20.56 -9.97 -3.85
N LEU A 61 19.75 -9.60 -4.84
CA LEU A 61 19.73 -10.24 -6.17
C LEU A 61 20.79 -9.68 -7.13
N GLY A 62 21.57 -8.67 -6.71
CA GLY A 62 22.63 -8.08 -7.53
C GLY A 62 22.18 -7.02 -8.53
N PHE A 63 20.90 -6.61 -8.51
CA PHE A 63 20.39 -5.54 -9.37
C PHE A 63 20.75 -4.14 -8.85
N GLY A 64 20.65 -3.92 -7.53
CA GLY A 64 21.16 -2.72 -6.87
C GLY A 64 20.42 -1.42 -7.20
N HIS A 65 19.09 -1.45 -7.32
CA HIS A 65 18.28 -0.26 -7.59
C HIS A 65 17.07 -0.13 -6.66
N ALA A 66 16.59 1.10 -6.51
CA ALA A 66 15.30 1.38 -5.88
C ALA A 66 14.15 0.83 -6.75
N PRO A 67 13.00 0.43 -6.18
CA PRO A 67 11.89 -0.17 -6.90
C PRO A 67 11.12 0.88 -7.73
N LEU A 68 11.76 1.39 -8.78
CA LEU A 68 11.30 2.43 -9.70
C LEU A 68 11.73 2.14 -11.14
N SER A 69 12.28 0.95 -11.40
CA SER A 69 13.01 0.67 -12.64
C SER A 69 12.13 0.17 -13.78
N ASN A 70 10.86 -0.16 -13.50
CA ASN A 70 9.89 -0.58 -14.50
C ASN A 70 8.48 -0.06 -14.19
N MET A 71 7.58 -0.19 -15.17
CA MET A 71 6.21 0.32 -15.06
C MET A 71 5.45 -0.28 -13.86
N TYR A 72 5.62 -1.57 -13.57
CA TYR A 72 4.95 -2.20 -12.44
C TYR A 72 5.41 -1.61 -11.11
N GLU A 73 6.72 -1.45 -10.91
CA GLU A 73 7.29 -0.89 -9.69
C GLU A 73 6.90 0.57 -9.49
N SER A 74 6.89 1.35 -10.58
CA SER A 74 6.43 2.74 -10.54
C SER A 74 4.95 2.85 -10.18
N LEU A 75 4.06 1.98 -10.70
CA LEU A 75 2.65 1.99 -10.32
C LEU A 75 2.43 1.68 -8.84
N VAL A 76 3.18 0.71 -8.30
CA VAL A 76 3.16 0.39 -6.87
C VAL A 76 3.61 1.60 -6.05
N PHE A 77 4.73 2.22 -6.40
CA PHE A 77 5.21 3.44 -5.75
C PHE A 77 4.22 4.61 -5.84
N PHE A 78 3.62 4.86 -7.00
CA PHE A 78 2.63 5.94 -7.15
C PHE A 78 1.38 5.71 -6.31
N SER A 79 0.91 4.46 -6.16
CA SER A 79 -0.20 4.16 -5.27
C SER A 79 0.11 4.45 -3.79
N TRP A 80 1.38 4.27 -3.38
CA TRP A 80 1.86 4.72 -2.07
C TRP A 80 1.80 6.26 -1.95
N CYS A 81 2.32 6.99 -2.95
CA CYS A 81 2.32 8.45 -2.95
C CYS A 81 0.91 9.06 -2.86
N ILE A 82 -0.03 8.57 -3.69
CA ILE A 82 -1.40 9.09 -3.72
C ILE A 82 -2.11 8.84 -2.38
N THR A 83 -1.81 7.74 -1.70
CA THR A 83 -2.41 7.43 -0.40
C THR A 83 -1.80 8.26 0.73
N PHE A 84 -0.54 8.69 0.59
CA PHE A 84 0.17 9.50 1.59
C PHE A 84 -0.28 10.97 1.59
N ILE A 85 -0.68 11.50 0.44
CA ILE A 85 -1.14 12.88 0.24
C ILE A 85 -2.61 13.00 0.67
#